data_AF-A0A971C7Y9-F1
#
_entry.id   AF-A0A971C7Y9-F1
#
_cell.length_a   1.000
_cell.length_b   1.000
_cell.length_c   1.000
_cell.angle_alpha   90.00
_cell.angle_beta   90.00
_cell.angle_gamma   90.00
#
_symmetry.space_group_name_H-M   'P 1'
#
loop_
_entity.id
_entity.type
_entity.pdbx_description
1 polymer ?
#
loop_
_entity_poly.entity_id
_entity_poly.type
_entity_poly.pdbx_seq_one_letter_code
_entity_poly.pdbx_strand_id
1 'polypeptide(L)'
;MKPFRLLLTLFVLVILTQTTFAGRYYDSETGRWLAVDPMADKYPGWSPYNYCANNPLIFVDPNGMDVYAKSDDEKNMIINTLSEEERKYVQFDENGLLNKDLLNQYSDGGGNFNALLSLAGSSDIFEVMITDEISISGKTFDFGDITIDDSFEGGYASLSTNETGWTGQTITKDESNDGHVQITINKNLTAAGRAETFSHEGYGHAYFMSVGKNPDHIYLKTDQPFIFKEGNTELKKQIIERILETRKNMGN
;
A
#
# COMPACT_ATOMS: atom_id res chain seq x y z
N MET A 1 69.54 3.02 12.54
CA MET A 1 68.56 3.96 11.94
C MET A 1 67.16 3.35 12.08
N LYS A 2 66.20 4.11 12.63
CA LYS A 2 64.74 3.80 12.65
C LYS A 2 64.13 3.94 11.23
N PRO A 3 62.86 3.57 10.95
CA PRO A 3 61.85 2.77 11.71
C PRO A 3 61.27 1.58 10.89
N PHE A 4 60.76 0.49 11.50
CA PHE A 4 59.37 0.25 12.00
C PHE A 4 58.25 0.32 10.94
N ARG A 5 57.66 -0.83 10.57
CA ARG A 5 56.19 -0.99 10.45
C ARG A 5 55.75 -2.45 10.48
N LEU A 6 54.87 -2.70 11.44
CA LEU A 6 54.09 -3.88 11.78
C LEU A 6 53.15 -4.24 10.62
N LEU A 7 53.19 -5.48 10.09
CA LEU A 7 52.14 -6.00 9.21
C LEU A 7 51.17 -6.80 10.08
N LEU A 8 50.18 -6.11 10.64
CA LEU A 8 49.00 -6.71 11.27
C LEU A 8 48.01 -7.01 10.14
N THR A 9 47.97 -8.25 9.67
CA THR A 9 46.96 -8.69 8.70
C THR A 9 45.59 -8.66 9.38
N LEU A 10 44.76 -7.73 8.92
CA LEU A 10 43.40 -7.48 9.33
C LEU A 10 42.55 -8.76 9.21
N PHE A 11 42.02 -9.25 10.34
CA PHE A 11 40.80 -10.06 10.38
C PHE A 11 39.65 -9.15 9.93
N VAL A 12 39.22 -9.25 8.67
CA VAL A 12 37.94 -8.65 8.23
C VAL A 12 36.86 -9.69 8.48
N LEU A 13 36.17 -9.45 9.58
CA LEU A 13 34.91 -9.99 10.01
C LEU A 13 33.93 -10.14 8.83
N VAL A 14 33.47 -11.37 8.59
CA VAL A 14 32.28 -11.66 7.80
C VAL A 14 31.10 -10.99 8.51
N ILE A 15 30.60 -9.88 7.97
CA ILE A 15 29.33 -9.30 8.41
C ILE A 15 28.23 -10.17 7.80
N LEU A 16 27.78 -11.16 8.56
CA LEU A 16 26.55 -11.89 8.32
C LEU A 16 25.38 -10.92 8.41
N THR A 17 24.47 -11.04 7.45
CA THR A 17 23.21 -10.31 7.31
C THR A 17 22.33 -10.52 8.54
N GLN A 18 22.35 -9.58 9.49
CA GLN A 18 21.40 -9.55 10.59
C GLN A 18 20.31 -8.52 10.28
N THR A 19 19.10 -8.99 9.99
CA THR A 19 17.92 -8.15 9.82
C THR A 19 17.38 -7.82 11.22
N THR A 20 17.24 -6.54 11.54
CA THR A 20 16.67 -6.09 12.80
C THR A 20 15.15 -5.92 12.67
N PHE A 21 14.39 -6.61 13.52
CA PHE A 21 12.92 -6.45 13.61
C PHE A 21 12.53 -6.24 15.07
N ALA A 22 11.79 -5.17 15.37
CA ALA A 22 11.24 -4.84 16.69
C ALA A 22 12.25 -4.91 17.87
N GLY A 23 13.53 -4.58 17.65
CA GLY A 23 14.56 -4.54 18.70
C GLY A 23 15.26 -5.88 19.00
N ARG A 24 15.07 -6.94 18.19
CA ARG A 24 15.81 -8.21 18.28
C ARG A 24 16.60 -8.48 17.00
N TYR A 25 17.77 -9.11 17.15
CA TYR A 25 18.59 -9.58 16.03
C TYR A 25 18.11 -10.98 15.62
N TYR A 26 17.74 -11.13 14.35
CA TYR A 26 17.32 -12.40 13.75
C TYR A 26 18.49 -13.02 12.98
N ASP A 27 18.73 -14.32 13.21
CA ASP A 27 19.68 -15.09 12.42
C ASP A 27 18.93 -15.90 11.35
N SER A 28 19.09 -15.46 10.10
CA SER A 28 18.43 -16.06 8.94
C SER A 28 18.99 -17.41 8.54
N GLU A 29 20.22 -17.76 8.93
CA GLU A 29 20.84 -19.05 8.59
C GLU A 29 20.31 -20.16 9.51
N THR A 30 20.03 -19.84 10.77
CA THR A 30 19.55 -20.80 11.77
C THR A 30 18.04 -20.73 12.02
N GLY A 31 17.37 -19.70 11.50
CA GLY A 31 15.92 -19.50 11.69
C GLY A 31 15.56 -19.27 13.15
N ARG A 32 16.39 -18.55 13.90
CA ARG A 32 16.23 -18.34 15.35
C ARG A 32 16.46 -16.88 15.73
N TRP A 33 15.85 -16.48 16.84
CA TRP A 33 16.17 -15.21 17.47
C TRP A 33 17.48 -15.33 18.25
N LEU A 34 18.33 -14.30 18.18
CA LEU A 34 19.58 -14.25 18.96
C LEU A 34 19.36 -13.68 20.38
N ALA A 35 18.13 -13.29 20.72
CA ALA A 35 17.72 -12.74 22.00
C ALA A 35 16.50 -13.48 22.58
N VAL A 36 16.42 -13.55 23.92
CA VAL A 36 15.34 -14.20 24.68
C VAL A 36 14.01 -13.46 24.50
N ASP A 37 12.92 -14.20 24.29
CA ASP A 37 11.58 -13.63 24.20
C ASP A 37 11.11 -12.97 25.52
N PRO A 38 10.67 -11.69 25.53
CA PRO A 38 10.16 -11.01 26.73
C PRO A 38 8.88 -11.63 27.33
N MET A 39 8.16 -12.45 26.57
CA MET A 39 6.98 -13.21 27.01
C MET A 39 7.29 -14.68 27.26
N ALA A 40 8.57 -15.09 27.32
CA ALA A 40 8.98 -16.47 27.59
C ALA A 40 8.30 -17.05 28.85
N ASP A 41 8.03 -16.21 29.87
CA ASP A 41 7.37 -16.60 31.10
C ASP A 41 5.90 -17.05 30.93
N LYS A 42 5.24 -16.68 29.82
CA LYS A 42 3.85 -17.08 29.52
C LYS A 42 3.76 -18.46 28.86
N TYR A 43 4.87 -19.01 28.37
CA TYR A 43 4.90 -20.29 27.64
C TYR A 43 5.95 -21.26 28.22
N PRO A 44 5.77 -21.70 29.48
CA PRO A 44 6.68 -22.66 30.11
C PRO A 44 6.57 -24.01 29.39
N GLY A 45 7.50 -24.26 28.46
CA GLY A 45 7.53 -25.48 27.64
C GLY A 45 8.07 -25.24 26.23
N TRP A 46 8.17 -23.98 25.79
CA TRP A 46 8.69 -23.62 24.47
C TRP A 46 10.05 -22.94 24.61
N SER A 47 10.93 -23.15 23.63
CA SER A 47 12.25 -22.52 23.67
C SER A 47 12.10 -21.00 23.55
N PRO A 48 12.77 -20.19 24.40
CA PRO A 48 12.70 -18.72 24.35
C PRO A 48 13.34 -18.11 23.09
N TYR A 49 13.86 -18.95 22.19
CA TYR A 49 14.48 -18.59 20.92
C TYR A 49 13.71 -19.14 19.70
N ASN A 50 12.51 -19.72 19.90
CA ASN A 50 11.71 -20.28 18.81
C ASN A 50 11.23 -19.17 17.85
N TYR A 51 11.44 -19.40 16.56
CA TYR A 51 10.84 -18.63 15.47
C TYR A 51 9.63 -19.41 14.92
N CYS A 52 8.48 -18.75 14.77
CA CYS A 52 7.25 -19.33 14.18
C CYS A 52 6.83 -20.71 14.73
N ALA A 53 7.06 -20.99 16.03
CA ALA A 53 6.80 -22.32 16.61
C ALA A 53 7.49 -23.50 15.85
N ASN A 54 8.58 -23.24 15.11
CA ASN A 54 9.23 -24.15 14.17
C ASN A 54 8.38 -24.59 12.95
N ASN A 55 7.37 -23.80 12.54
CA ASN A 55 6.60 -24.06 11.33
C ASN A 55 6.29 -22.78 10.52
N PRO A 56 7.28 -22.24 9.79
CA PRO A 56 7.15 -21.00 9.01
C PRO A 56 6.33 -21.15 7.71
N LEU A 57 5.83 -22.35 7.39
CA LEU A 57 4.95 -22.58 6.23
C LEU A 57 3.46 -22.36 6.53
N ILE A 58 3.06 -22.33 7.81
CA ILE A 58 1.65 -22.25 8.22
C ILE A 58 1.37 -21.00 9.07
N PHE A 59 2.34 -20.55 9.89
CA PHE A 59 2.14 -19.41 10.78
C PHE A 59 2.86 -18.17 10.26
N VAL A 60 2.18 -17.48 9.35
CA VAL A 60 2.42 -16.07 9.02
C VAL A 60 1.80 -15.22 10.13
N ASP A 61 2.48 -14.15 10.53
CA ASP A 61 2.06 -13.20 11.57
C ASP A 61 0.61 -12.74 11.37
N PRO A 62 -0.32 -12.99 12.32
CA PRO A 62 -1.75 -12.71 12.13
C PRO A 62 -2.16 -11.22 12.14
N ASN A 63 -1.27 -10.26 12.39
CA ASN A 63 -1.66 -8.87 12.67
C ASN A 63 -1.18 -7.82 11.63
N GLY A 64 -0.77 -8.23 10.43
CA GLY A 64 -0.17 -7.31 9.44
C GLY A 64 -0.81 -7.33 8.05
N MET A 65 -1.97 -7.97 7.84
CA MET A 65 -2.51 -8.24 6.51
C MET A 65 -3.94 -7.73 6.37
N ASP A 66 -4.11 -6.41 6.26
CA ASP A 66 -5.42 -5.80 6.47
C ASP A 66 -5.62 -4.51 5.65
N VAL A 67 -6.87 -4.28 5.24
CA VAL A 67 -7.33 -3.02 4.62
C VAL A 67 -8.37 -2.40 5.56
N TYR A 68 -8.15 -1.14 5.94
CA TYR A 68 -9.03 -0.38 6.81
C TYR A 68 -9.74 0.76 6.07
N ALA A 69 -11.05 0.84 6.25
CA ALA A 69 -11.92 1.94 5.84
C ALA A 69 -12.91 2.23 6.98
N LYS A 70 -12.70 3.31 7.72
CA LYS A 70 -13.37 3.58 9.00
C LYS A 70 -14.76 4.17 8.79
N SER A 71 -14.87 5.16 7.92
CA SER A 71 -16.13 5.85 7.64
C SER A 71 -16.96 5.12 6.59
N ASP A 72 -18.27 5.34 6.61
CA ASP A 72 -19.16 4.79 5.59
C ASP A 72 -18.85 5.36 4.20
N ASP A 73 -18.37 6.60 4.11
CA ASP A 73 -17.93 7.20 2.85
C ASP A 73 -16.69 6.49 2.27
N GLU A 74 -15.71 6.12 3.11
CA GLU A 74 -14.54 5.34 2.69
C GLU A 74 -14.94 3.93 2.22
N LYS A 75 -15.82 3.26 2.98
CA LYS A 75 -16.34 1.93 2.60
C LYS A 75 -17.11 2.00 1.28
N ASN A 76 -18.01 2.97 1.14
CA ASN A 76 -18.81 3.16 -0.07
C ASN A 76 -17.94 3.53 -1.28
N MET A 77 -16.87 4.31 -1.08
CA MET A 77 -15.91 4.62 -2.14
C MET A 77 -15.27 3.36 -2.72
N ILE A 78 -14.82 2.43 -1.87
CA ILE A 78 -14.28 1.12 -2.29
C ILE A 78 -15.38 0.30 -2.99
N ILE A 79 -16.55 0.18 -2.38
CA ILE A 79 -17.70 -0.58 -2.92
C ILE A 79 -18.12 -0.08 -4.31
N ASN A 80 -18.10 1.23 -4.53
CA ASN A 80 -18.46 1.85 -5.81
C ASN A 80 -17.50 1.47 -6.95
N THR A 81 -16.27 1.06 -6.64
CA THR A 81 -15.32 0.57 -7.67
C THR A 81 -15.66 -0.83 -8.19
N LEU A 82 -16.55 -1.55 -7.51
CA LEU A 82 -16.84 -2.96 -7.76
C LEU A 82 -18.21 -3.14 -8.41
N SER A 83 -18.38 -4.23 -9.15
CA SER A 83 -19.65 -4.66 -9.73
C SER A 83 -20.64 -5.15 -8.68
N GLU A 84 -21.93 -5.20 -9.02
CA GLU A 84 -22.98 -5.65 -8.08
C GLU A 84 -22.75 -7.06 -7.54
N GLU A 85 -22.17 -7.97 -8.34
CA GLU A 85 -21.86 -9.33 -7.90
C GLU A 85 -20.70 -9.37 -6.90
N GLU A 86 -19.64 -8.59 -7.15
CA GLU A 86 -18.46 -8.50 -6.29
C GLU A 86 -18.77 -7.88 -4.93
N ARG A 87 -19.64 -6.86 -4.90
CA ARG A 87 -20.02 -6.15 -3.66
C ARG A 87 -20.61 -7.08 -2.59
N LYS A 88 -21.20 -8.22 -2.99
CA LYS A 88 -21.74 -9.23 -2.07
C LYS A 88 -20.67 -9.87 -1.19
N TYR A 89 -19.40 -9.79 -1.60
CA TYR A 89 -18.25 -10.38 -0.92
C TYR A 89 -17.36 -9.34 -0.23
N VAL A 90 -17.75 -8.06 -0.26
CA VAL A 90 -16.99 -6.96 0.36
C VAL A 90 -17.77 -6.43 1.54
N GLN A 91 -17.26 -6.72 2.74
CA GLN A 91 -17.85 -6.26 3.98
C GLN A 91 -16.74 -5.77 4.92
N PHE A 92 -17.04 -4.69 5.65
CA PHE A 92 -16.17 -4.18 6.71
C PHE A 92 -16.83 -4.41 8.07
N ASP A 93 -16.01 -4.63 9.10
CA ASP A 93 -16.48 -4.72 10.48
C ASP A 93 -16.73 -3.32 11.09
N GLU A 94 -17.08 -3.30 12.38
CA GLU A 94 -17.34 -2.05 13.13
C GLU A 94 -16.12 -1.14 13.27
N ASN A 95 -14.91 -1.69 13.18
CA ASN A 95 -13.65 -0.95 13.25
C ASN A 95 -13.16 -0.53 11.85
N GLY A 96 -13.90 -0.90 10.80
CA GLY A 96 -13.54 -0.61 9.43
C GLY A 96 -12.58 -1.63 8.81
N LEU A 97 -12.35 -2.78 9.44
CA LEU A 97 -11.50 -3.84 8.88
C LEU A 97 -12.25 -4.61 7.80
N LEU A 98 -11.61 -4.77 6.63
CA LEU A 98 -12.14 -5.59 5.54
C LEU A 98 -12.18 -7.08 5.91
N ASN A 99 -13.35 -7.71 5.76
CA ASN A 99 -13.54 -9.14 5.98
C ASN A 99 -12.91 -9.96 4.84
N LYS A 100 -11.63 -10.30 5.00
CA LYS A 100 -10.88 -11.10 4.03
C LYS A 100 -11.43 -12.50 3.84
N ASP A 101 -12.04 -13.11 4.86
CA ASP A 101 -12.61 -14.46 4.74
C ASP A 101 -13.84 -14.47 3.82
N LEU A 102 -14.64 -13.41 3.85
CA LEU A 102 -15.73 -13.21 2.91
C LEU A 102 -15.21 -12.88 1.51
N LEU A 103 -14.22 -11.99 1.42
CA LEU A 103 -13.61 -11.59 0.15
C LEU A 103 -13.03 -12.79 -0.61
N ASN A 104 -12.34 -13.70 0.09
CA ASN A 104 -11.75 -14.91 -0.50
C ASN A 104 -12.77 -15.97 -0.97
N GLN A 105 -14.07 -15.82 -0.66
CA GLN A 105 -15.09 -16.75 -1.15
C GLN A 105 -15.44 -16.55 -2.62
N TYR A 106 -15.04 -15.41 -3.21
CA TYR A 106 -15.26 -15.11 -4.61
C TYR A 106 -13.95 -15.13 -5.39
N SER A 107 -13.92 -15.85 -6.52
CA SER A 107 -12.71 -16.08 -7.31
C SER A 107 -12.79 -15.59 -8.76
N ASP A 108 -13.97 -15.11 -9.19
CA ASP A 108 -14.21 -14.63 -10.56
C ASP A 108 -14.30 -13.09 -10.60
N GLY A 109 -13.49 -12.44 -9.75
CA GLY A 109 -13.43 -10.98 -9.66
C GLY A 109 -12.77 -10.33 -10.86
N GLY A 110 -13.21 -9.11 -11.16
CA GLY A 110 -12.59 -8.16 -12.07
C GLY A 110 -11.26 -7.61 -11.55
N GLY A 111 -10.72 -6.64 -12.28
CA GLY A 111 -9.41 -6.07 -12.00
C GLY A 111 -9.36 -5.29 -10.68
N ASN A 112 -10.44 -4.59 -10.32
CA ASN A 112 -10.56 -3.86 -9.06
C ASN A 112 -10.70 -4.81 -7.88
N PHE A 113 -11.56 -5.83 -8.00
CA PHE A 113 -11.75 -6.83 -6.96
C PHE A 113 -10.46 -7.60 -6.67
N ASN A 114 -9.75 -8.05 -7.71
CA ASN A 114 -8.49 -8.77 -7.53
C ASN A 114 -7.37 -7.88 -6.95
N ALA A 115 -7.38 -6.58 -7.25
CA ALA A 115 -6.47 -5.64 -6.61
C ALA A 115 -6.79 -5.50 -5.11
N LEU A 116 -8.06 -5.33 -4.74
CA LEU A 116 -8.49 -5.31 -3.34
C LEU A 116 -8.12 -6.60 -2.60
N LEU A 117 -8.34 -7.75 -3.23
CA LEU A 117 -7.93 -9.05 -2.71
C LEU A 117 -6.41 -9.13 -2.48
N SER A 118 -5.62 -8.57 -3.40
CA SER A 118 -4.16 -8.52 -3.28
C SER A 118 -3.70 -7.59 -2.16
N LEU A 119 -4.36 -6.45 -1.96
CA LEU A 119 -4.10 -5.56 -0.83
C LEU A 119 -4.41 -6.25 0.50
N ALA A 120 -5.58 -6.89 0.60
CA ALA A 120 -6.02 -7.61 1.79
C ALA A 120 -5.17 -8.85 2.13
N GLY A 121 -4.48 -9.42 1.13
CA GLY A 121 -3.55 -10.54 1.30
C GLY A 121 -2.08 -10.13 1.46
N SER A 122 -1.75 -8.83 1.41
CA SER A 122 -0.39 -8.32 1.56
C SER A 122 0.08 -8.42 3.01
N SER A 123 1.40 -8.39 3.25
CA SER A 123 1.98 -8.25 4.60
C SER A 123 2.01 -6.82 5.14
N ASP A 124 1.56 -5.84 4.35
CA ASP A 124 1.43 -4.45 4.77
C ASP A 124 -0.04 -4.14 5.11
N ILE A 125 -0.24 -3.20 6.03
CA ILE A 125 -1.57 -2.66 6.36
C ILE A 125 -1.85 -1.45 5.46
N PHE A 126 -3.04 -1.41 4.88
CA PHE A 126 -3.51 -0.28 4.06
C PHE A 126 -4.62 0.47 4.79
N GLU A 127 -4.42 1.75 5.04
CA GLU A 127 -5.44 2.63 5.61
C GLU A 127 -6.01 3.56 4.53
N VAL A 128 -7.31 3.44 4.28
CA VAL A 128 -8.05 4.26 3.32
C VAL A 128 -8.70 5.41 4.07
N MET A 129 -8.45 6.63 3.62
CA MET A 129 -8.93 7.83 4.28
C MET A 129 -9.54 8.82 3.28
N ILE A 130 -10.62 9.48 3.69
CA ILE A 130 -11.17 10.65 2.98
C ILE A 130 -11.01 11.88 3.87
N THR A 131 -10.15 12.82 3.47
CA THR A 131 -9.76 13.98 4.30
C THR A 131 -9.49 15.23 3.46
N ASP A 132 -9.37 16.39 4.13
CA ASP A 132 -8.85 17.64 3.52
C ASP A 132 -7.32 17.72 3.53
N GLU A 133 -6.70 16.98 4.45
CA GLU A 133 -5.28 17.10 4.72
C GLU A 133 -4.60 15.74 4.66
N ILE A 134 -3.33 15.75 4.25
CA ILE A 134 -2.45 14.59 4.26
C ILE A 134 -1.18 14.90 5.04
N SER A 135 -0.71 13.94 5.83
CA SER A 135 0.55 14.05 6.55
C SER A 135 1.61 13.16 5.88
N ILE A 136 2.67 13.79 5.35
CA ILE A 136 3.76 13.10 4.65
C ILE A 136 5.06 13.40 5.38
N SER A 137 5.72 12.36 5.90
CA SER A 137 6.99 12.46 6.63
C SER A 137 6.93 13.50 7.76
N GLY A 138 5.84 13.49 8.55
CA GLY A 138 5.62 14.39 9.68
C GLY A 138 5.23 15.83 9.31
N LYS A 139 4.97 16.14 8.04
CA LYS A 139 4.46 17.44 7.60
C LYS A 139 3.04 17.31 7.06
N THR A 140 2.16 18.20 7.51
CA THR A 140 0.75 18.24 7.06
C THR A 140 0.60 19.22 5.89
N PHE A 141 -0.11 18.77 4.87
CA PHE A 141 -0.45 19.52 3.67
C PHE A 141 -1.96 19.50 3.46
N ASP A 142 -2.53 20.63 3.05
CA ASP A 142 -3.91 20.72 2.60
C ASP A 142 -4.00 20.29 1.13
N PHE A 143 -4.94 19.42 0.79
CA PHE A 143 -5.22 19.04 -0.59
C PHE A 143 -5.73 20.23 -1.42
N GLY A 144 -6.37 21.20 -0.77
CA GLY A 144 -6.95 22.37 -1.41
C GLY A 144 -8.28 22.07 -2.13
N ASP A 145 -8.76 23.10 -2.83
CA ASP A 145 -10.02 23.07 -3.54
C ASP A 145 -9.94 22.19 -4.81
N ILE A 146 -11.07 21.54 -5.11
CA ILE A 146 -11.30 20.87 -6.38
C ILE A 146 -12.04 21.81 -7.33
N THR A 147 -11.56 21.89 -8.57
CA THR A 147 -12.18 22.69 -9.63
C THR A 147 -12.74 21.81 -10.74
N ILE A 148 -13.79 22.26 -11.41
CA ILE A 148 -14.29 21.63 -12.63
C ILE A 148 -13.62 22.29 -13.83
N ASP A 149 -12.94 21.51 -14.67
CA ASP A 149 -12.35 21.98 -15.92
C ASP A 149 -12.92 21.20 -17.12
N ASP A 150 -14.01 21.73 -17.68
CA ASP A 150 -14.65 21.20 -18.89
C ASP A 150 -13.84 21.46 -20.18
N SER A 151 -12.80 22.31 -20.09
CA SER A 151 -11.94 22.65 -21.24
C SER A 151 -10.74 21.69 -21.39
N PHE A 152 -10.49 20.89 -20.35
CA PHE A 152 -9.42 19.91 -20.32
C PHE A 152 -9.94 18.56 -20.81
N GLU A 153 -9.61 18.20 -22.05
CA GLU A 153 -9.61 16.78 -22.46
C GLU A 153 -8.49 16.08 -21.70
N GLY A 154 -8.76 15.76 -20.44
CA GLY A 154 -7.70 15.46 -19.50
C GLY A 154 -6.89 14.23 -19.88
N GLY A 155 -5.62 14.24 -19.48
CA GLY A 155 -4.70 13.13 -19.66
C GLY A 155 -5.29 11.81 -19.14
N TYR A 156 -4.65 10.69 -19.46
CA TYR A 156 -5.17 9.33 -19.24
C TYR A 156 -5.64 8.95 -17.82
N ALA A 157 -5.38 9.78 -16.80
CA ALA A 157 -5.83 9.61 -15.42
C ALA A 157 -6.82 10.71 -14.96
N SER A 158 -7.38 11.49 -15.89
CA SER A 158 -8.42 12.47 -15.62
C SER A 158 -9.68 11.79 -15.12
N LEU A 159 -10.42 12.48 -14.24
CA LEU A 159 -11.68 11.99 -13.70
C LEU A 159 -12.82 12.22 -14.70
N SER A 160 -13.79 11.31 -14.79
CA SER A 160 -14.94 11.48 -15.71
C SER A 160 -15.86 12.63 -15.32
N THR A 161 -15.70 13.14 -14.10
CA THR A 161 -16.46 14.24 -13.52
C THR A 161 -15.87 15.61 -13.86
N ASN A 162 -14.78 15.65 -14.64
CA ASN A 162 -14.00 16.84 -14.95
C ASN A 162 -13.41 17.56 -13.72
N GLU A 163 -13.38 16.86 -12.58
CA GLU A 163 -12.76 17.33 -11.35
C GLU A 163 -11.24 17.32 -11.48
N THR A 164 -10.62 18.44 -11.11
CA THR A 164 -9.19 18.71 -11.21
C THR A 164 -8.67 19.33 -9.91
N GLY A 165 -7.38 19.17 -9.64
CA GLY A 165 -6.75 19.58 -8.39
C GLY A 165 -5.86 18.47 -7.83
N TRP A 166 -5.51 18.55 -6.55
CA TRP A 166 -4.89 17.43 -5.85
C TRP A 166 -5.99 16.48 -5.35
N THR A 167 -6.21 15.42 -6.12
CA THR A 167 -7.37 14.54 -5.95
C THR A 167 -7.14 13.45 -4.91
N GLY A 168 -5.91 12.96 -4.78
CA GLY A 168 -5.52 11.93 -3.82
C GLY A 168 -4.01 11.71 -3.82
N GLN A 169 -3.55 10.89 -2.87
CA GLN A 169 -2.16 10.47 -2.77
C GLN A 169 -2.04 9.20 -1.94
N THR A 170 -1.25 8.25 -2.43
CA THR A 170 -0.76 7.10 -1.68
C THR A 170 0.62 7.40 -1.10
N ILE A 171 0.84 7.11 0.19
CA ILE A 171 2.16 7.23 0.82
C ILE A 171 2.59 5.91 1.45
N THR A 172 3.90 5.69 1.47
CA THR A 172 4.50 4.47 2.02
C THR A 172 4.49 4.47 3.55
N LYS A 173 4.72 3.30 4.15
CA LYS A 173 4.87 3.15 5.61
C LYS A 173 6.02 3.95 6.22
N ASP A 174 7.06 4.23 5.44
CA ASP A 174 8.21 5.03 5.90
C ASP A 174 7.89 6.52 5.91
N GLU A 175 6.92 6.93 5.10
CA GLU A 175 6.43 8.31 5.01
C GLU A 175 5.22 8.55 5.92
N SER A 176 4.52 7.50 6.34
CA SER A 176 3.40 7.57 7.27
C SER A 176 3.87 7.68 8.72
N ASN A 177 3.00 8.20 9.58
CA ASN A 177 3.31 8.36 11.01
C ASN A 177 3.04 7.08 11.84
N ASP A 178 2.37 6.10 11.26
CA ASP A 178 1.84 4.89 11.92
C ASP A 178 2.45 3.59 11.39
N GLY A 179 3.29 3.66 10.36
CA GLY A 179 3.87 2.47 9.72
C GLY A 179 2.90 1.72 8.80
N HIS A 180 1.79 2.35 8.40
CA HIS A 180 0.83 1.82 7.43
C HIS A 180 1.00 2.48 6.07
N VAL A 181 0.64 1.77 5.00
CA VAL A 181 0.46 2.42 3.69
C VAL A 181 -0.86 3.19 3.75
N GLN A 182 -0.81 4.50 3.50
CA GLN A 182 -2.00 5.34 3.56
C GLN A 182 -2.46 5.73 2.16
N ILE A 183 -3.72 5.46 1.85
CA ILE A 183 -4.39 5.82 0.60
C ILE A 183 -5.38 6.94 0.93
N THR A 184 -4.97 8.18 0.70
CA THR A 184 -5.73 9.36 1.10
C THR A 184 -6.38 10.03 -0.10
N ILE A 185 -7.69 10.25 -0.03
CA ILE A 185 -8.48 10.84 -1.12
C ILE A 185 -9.06 12.18 -0.64
N ASN A 186 -8.99 13.20 -1.49
CA ASN A 186 -9.52 14.53 -1.20
C ASN A 186 -11.04 14.45 -0.98
N LYS A 187 -11.51 14.89 0.18
CA LYS A 187 -12.92 14.85 0.55
C LYS A 187 -13.84 15.70 -0.34
N ASN A 188 -13.29 16.75 -0.97
CA ASN A 188 -14.04 17.72 -1.75
C ASN A 188 -14.45 17.20 -3.13
N LEU A 189 -13.96 16.02 -3.52
CA LEU A 189 -14.39 15.31 -4.71
C LEU A 189 -15.82 14.76 -4.58
N THR A 190 -16.53 14.63 -5.69
CA THR A 190 -17.80 13.89 -5.78
C THR A 190 -17.59 12.40 -5.47
N ALA A 191 -18.67 11.67 -5.19
CA ALA A 191 -18.59 10.23 -4.94
C ALA A 191 -17.97 9.45 -6.11
N ALA A 192 -18.24 9.86 -7.36
CA ALA A 192 -17.64 9.28 -8.55
C ALA A 192 -16.14 9.66 -8.66
N GLY A 193 -15.81 10.93 -8.48
CA GLY A 193 -14.41 11.40 -8.47
C GLY A 193 -13.57 10.69 -7.40
N ARG A 194 -14.13 10.46 -6.21
CA ARG A 194 -13.47 9.71 -5.13
C ARG A 194 -13.24 8.25 -5.51
N ALA A 195 -14.24 7.56 -6.07
CA ALA A 195 -14.09 6.16 -6.49
C ALA A 195 -13.04 5.99 -7.60
N GLU A 196 -13.03 6.89 -8.59
CA GLU A 196 -12.03 6.90 -9.66
C GLU A 196 -10.63 7.23 -9.12
N THR A 197 -10.52 8.22 -8.22
CA THR A 197 -9.25 8.54 -7.58
C THR A 197 -8.76 7.39 -6.70
N PHE A 198 -9.64 6.71 -5.96
CA PHE A 198 -9.27 5.52 -5.22
C PHE A 198 -8.77 4.39 -6.14
N SER A 199 -9.35 4.26 -7.34
CA SER A 199 -8.89 3.29 -8.34
C SER A 199 -7.48 3.60 -8.84
N HIS A 200 -7.14 4.89 -8.93
CA HIS A 200 -5.79 5.37 -9.23
C HIS A 200 -4.83 5.05 -8.07
N GLU A 201 -5.15 5.54 -6.88
CA GLU A 201 -4.28 5.50 -5.71
C GLU A 201 -4.17 4.09 -5.13
N GLY A 202 -5.30 3.48 -4.79
CA GLY A 202 -5.36 2.15 -4.19
C GLY A 202 -4.99 1.03 -5.16
N TYR A 203 -5.61 0.98 -6.34
CA TYR A 203 -5.40 -0.14 -7.28
C TYR A 203 -4.28 0.10 -8.31
N GLY A 204 -3.71 1.30 -8.34
CA GLY A 204 -2.48 1.62 -9.04
C GLY A 204 -1.29 1.58 -8.09
N HIS A 205 -1.09 2.65 -7.32
CA HIS A 205 0.11 2.83 -6.48
C HIS A 205 0.19 1.81 -5.34
N ALA A 206 -0.83 1.72 -4.48
CA ALA A 206 -0.79 0.82 -3.32
C ALA A 206 -0.73 -0.65 -3.74
N TYR A 207 -1.45 -1.03 -4.80
CA TYR A 207 -1.35 -2.36 -5.39
C TYR A 207 0.06 -2.64 -5.93
N PHE A 208 0.70 -1.69 -6.63
CA PHE A 208 2.06 -1.90 -7.12
C PHE A 208 3.05 -2.08 -5.98
N MET A 209 2.90 -1.33 -4.89
CA MET A 209 3.68 -1.54 -3.66
C MET A 209 3.49 -2.96 -3.11
N SER A 210 2.23 -3.43 -3.01
CA SER A 210 1.93 -4.75 -2.43
C SER A 210 2.50 -5.93 -3.24
N VAL A 211 2.63 -5.76 -4.56
CA VAL A 211 3.20 -6.79 -5.45
C VAL A 211 4.68 -6.56 -5.77
N GLY A 212 5.36 -5.62 -5.10
CA GLY A 212 6.78 -5.35 -5.29
C GLY A 212 7.14 -4.75 -6.65
N LYS A 213 6.18 -4.09 -7.32
CA LYS A 213 6.41 -3.32 -8.56
C LYS A 213 6.73 -1.87 -8.22
N ASN A 214 7.35 -1.14 -9.15
CA ASN A 214 7.64 0.29 -8.99
C ASN A 214 6.34 1.11 -9.03
N PRO A 215 5.89 1.71 -7.91
CA PRO A 215 4.63 2.44 -7.86
C PRO A 215 4.75 3.85 -8.43
N ASP A 216 5.93 4.36 -8.77
CA ASP A 216 6.11 5.77 -9.08
C ASP A 216 5.87 6.09 -10.56
N HIS A 217 5.28 7.26 -10.81
CA HIS A 217 5.28 7.89 -12.12
C HIS A 217 6.70 8.27 -12.55
N ILE A 218 7.04 8.01 -13.81
CA ILE A 218 8.34 8.36 -14.40
C ILE A 218 8.12 9.41 -15.48
N TYR A 219 8.41 10.68 -15.17
CA TYR A 219 8.23 11.76 -16.13
C TYR A 219 9.43 11.89 -17.08
N LEU A 220 9.33 11.28 -18.26
CA LEU A 220 10.33 11.41 -19.32
C LEU A 220 10.11 12.73 -20.06
N LYS A 221 11.18 13.52 -20.23
CA LYS A 221 11.16 14.71 -21.08
C LYS A 221 10.88 14.32 -22.53
N THR A 222 10.05 15.11 -23.19
CA THR A 222 9.86 15.01 -24.65
C THR A 222 10.58 16.16 -25.35
N ASP A 223 10.63 16.10 -26.68
CA ASP A 223 11.19 17.19 -27.50
C ASP A 223 10.36 18.48 -27.44
N GLN A 224 9.14 18.41 -26.89
CA GLN A 224 8.27 19.57 -26.68
C GLN A 224 8.44 20.12 -25.25
N PRO A 225 8.59 21.45 -25.09
CA PRO A 225 8.69 22.06 -23.76
C PRO A 225 7.41 21.80 -22.95
N PHE A 226 7.58 21.47 -21.66
CA PHE A 226 6.50 21.21 -20.69
C PHE A 226 5.61 19.99 -20.97
N ILE A 227 5.91 19.19 -22.00
CA ILE A 227 5.24 17.92 -22.23
C ILE A 227 6.10 16.80 -21.65
N PHE A 228 5.54 16.10 -20.67
CA PHE A 228 6.13 14.91 -20.09
C PHE A 228 5.41 13.67 -20.59
N LYS A 229 6.19 12.63 -20.89
CA LYS A 229 5.66 11.30 -21.22
C LYS A 229 5.83 10.39 -20.01
N GLU A 230 4.77 9.71 -19.62
CA GLU A 230 4.83 8.65 -18.62
C GLU A 230 5.73 7.50 -19.10
N GLY A 231 6.80 7.24 -18.36
CA GLY A 231 7.80 6.20 -18.60
C GLY A 231 7.46 4.88 -17.92
N ASN A 232 6.71 4.90 -16.82
CA ASN A 232 6.15 3.72 -16.17
C ASN A 232 4.86 3.30 -16.89
N THR A 233 5.03 2.71 -18.07
CA THR A 233 3.90 2.32 -18.93
C THR A 233 3.01 1.24 -18.32
N GLU A 234 3.58 0.41 -17.46
CA GLU A 234 2.86 -0.66 -16.75
C GLU A 234 1.92 -0.07 -15.69
N LEU A 235 2.42 0.84 -14.84
CA LEU A 235 1.60 1.59 -13.88
C LEU A 235 0.50 2.37 -14.58
N LYS A 236 0.87 3.10 -15.65
CA LYS A 236 -0.10 3.83 -16.47
C LYS A 236 -1.22 2.95 -16.97
N LYS A 237 -0.89 1.80 -17.55
CA LYS A 237 -1.88 0.87 -18.10
C LYS A 237 -2.79 0.35 -17.00
N GLN A 238 -2.22 -0.06 -15.87
CA GLN A 238 -2.98 -0.50 -14.71
C GLN A 238 -4.00 0.58 -14.28
N ILE A 239 -3.53 1.79 -13.99
CA ILE A 239 -4.39 2.89 -13.51
C ILE A 239 -5.56 3.14 -14.45
N ILE A 240 -5.30 3.22 -15.77
CA ILE A 240 -6.34 3.43 -16.77
C ILE A 240 -7.38 2.31 -16.71
N GLU A 241 -6.93 1.04 -16.68
CA GLU A 241 -7.83 -0.10 -16.64
C GLU A 241 -8.70 -0.11 -15.38
N ARG A 242 -8.12 0.21 -14.21
CA ARG A 242 -8.87 0.27 -12.93
C ARG A 242 -9.90 1.40 -12.92
N ILE A 243 -9.54 2.59 -13.42
CA ILE A 243 -10.48 3.72 -13.52
C ILE A 243 -11.63 3.40 -14.49
N LEU A 244 -11.33 2.83 -15.67
CA LEU A 244 -12.35 2.46 -16.64
C LEU A 244 -13.31 1.38 -16.11
N GLU A 245 -12.78 0.42 -15.34
CA GLU A 245 -13.60 -0.58 -14.66
C GLU A 245 -14.52 0.05 -13.62
N THR A 246 -14.02 1.01 -12.84
CA THR A 246 -14.84 1.78 -11.88
C THR A 246 -15.96 2.55 -12.56
N ARG A 247 -15.66 3.28 -13.65
CA ARG A 247 -16.69 4.00 -14.44
C ARG A 247 -17.80 3.06 -14.90
N LYS A 248 -17.41 1.93 -15.49
CA LYS A 248 -18.34 0.89 -15.93
C LYS A 248 -19.21 0.39 -14.77
N ASN A 249 -18.61 0.13 -13.60
CA ASN A 249 -19.32 -0.40 -12.43
C ASN A 249 -20.24 0.64 -11.76
N MET A 250 -19.98 1.93 -11.95
CA MET A 250 -20.83 3.03 -11.50
C MET A 250 -21.91 3.43 -12.52
N GLY A 251 -21.83 2.94 -13.75
CA GLY A 251 -22.76 3.29 -14.83
C GLY A 251 -22.48 4.66 -15.47
N ASN A 252 -21.23 5.14 -15.36
CA ASN A 252 -20.74 6.40 -15.94
C ASN A 252 -20.14 6.20 -17.33
#